data_AF-A0A5K1HEW1-F1
#
_entry.id   AF-A0A5K1HEW1-F1
#
_cell.length_a   1.000
_cell.length_b   1.000
_cell.length_c   1.000
_cell.angle_alpha   90.00
_cell.angle_beta   90.00
_cell.angle_gamma   90.00
#
_symmetry.space_group_name_H-M   'P 1'
#
loop_
_entity.id
_entity.type
_entity.pdbx_description
1 polymer ?
#
loop_
_entity_poly.entity_id
_entity_poly.type
_entity_poly.pdbx_seq_one_letter_code
_entity_poly.pdbx_strand_id
1 'polypeptide(L)' 'VALEACVQARNEGRDLAREGNEIIREASKWSPELAAACEVWKEIKFEFEAMDV' A
#
# COMPACT_ATOMS: atom_id res chain seq x y z
N VAL A 1 4.76 9.54 -3.79
CA VAL A 1 4.01 8.55 -4.62
C VAL A 1 3.04 7.68 -3.82
N ALA A 2 3.46 6.61 -3.11
CA ALA A 2 2.52 5.69 -2.43
C ALA A 2 1.53 6.40 -1.47
N LEU A 3 2.05 7.26 -0.57
CA LEU A 3 1.22 8.01 0.37
C LEU A 3 0.25 8.97 -0.33
N GLU A 4 0.70 9.67 -1.37
CA GLU A 4 -0.12 10.62 -2.12
C GLU A 4 -1.26 9.89 -2.87
N ALA A 5 -0.98 8.72 -3.45
CA ALA A 5 -2.00 7.88 -4.07
C ALA A 5 -3.06 7.42 -3.06
N CYS A 6 -2.65 7.01 -1.86
CA CYS A 6 -3.57 6.65 -0.78
C CYS A 6 -4.40 7.86 -0.30
N VAL A 7 -3.79 9.04 -0.18
CA VAL A 7 -4.50 10.27 0.22
C VAL A 7 -5.52 10.68 -0.82
N GLN A 8 -5.16 10.63 -2.11
CA GLN A 8 -6.09 10.91 -3.19
C GLN A 8 -7.27 9.92 -3.17
N ALA A 9 -7.00 8.62 -3.14
CA ALA A 9 -8.04 7.59 -3.11
C ALA A 9 -8.99 7.73 -1.91
N ARG A 10 -8.44 8.03 -0.71
CA ARG A 10 -9.26 8.32 0.48
C ARG A 10 -10.14 9.55 0.28
N ASN A 11 -9.59 10.61 -0.29
CA ASN A 11 -10.34 11.84 -0.53
C ASN A 11 -11.43 11.65 -1.61
N GLU A 12 -11.25 10.70 -2.53
CA GLU A 12 -12.25 10.25 -3.51
C GLU A 12 -13.28 9.27 -2.91
N GLY A 13 -13.18 8.94 -1.62
CA GLY A 13 -14.15 8.10 -0.90
C GLY A 13 -13.90 6.59 -1.00
N ARG A 14 -12.73 6.16 -1.46
CA ARG A 14 -12.38 4.72 -1.56
C ARG A 14 -12.06 4.11 -0.19
N ASP A 15 -12.37 2.84 -0.01
CA ASP A 15 -12.10 2.09 1.22
C ASP A 15 -10.66 1.55 1.19
N LEU A 16 -9.73 2.25 1.87
CA LEU A 16 -8.33 1.85 1.89
C LEU A 16 -8.08 0.48 2.54
N ALA A 17 -8.93 0.01 3.46
CA ALA A 17 -8.76 -1.29 4.11
C ALA A 17 -9.04 -2.44 3.13
N ARG A 18 -9.92 -2.21 2.15
CA ARG A 18 -10.28 -3.20 1.12
C ARG A 18 -9.49 -3.02 -0.17
N GLU A 19 -9.24 -1.77 -0.56
CA GLU A 19 -8.74 -1.39 -1.88
C GLU A 19 -7.25 -0.98 -1.89
N GLY A 20 -6.61 -0.85 -0.72
CA GLY A 20 -5.25 -0.31 -0.60
C GLY A 20 -4.20 -1.00 -1.48
N ASN A 21 -4.27 -2.33 -1.59
CA ASN A 21 -3.35 -3.09 -2.45
C ASN A 21 -3.52 -2.77 -3.95
N GLU A 22 -4.74 -2.51 -4.40
CA GLU A 22 -5.01 -2.14 -5.79
C GLU A 22 -4.55 -0.71 -6.07
N ILE A 23 -4.81 0.22 -5.15
CA ILE A 23 -4.34 1.61 -5.23
C ILE A 23 -2.82 1.67 -5.38
N ILE A 24 -2.08 0.92 -4.54
CA ILE A 24 -0.62 0.88 -4.61
C ILE A 24 -0.15 0.26 -5.94
N ARG A 25 -0.79 -0.82 -6.42
CA ARG A 25 -0.43 -1.45 -7.70
C ARG A 25 -0.66 -0.53 -8.90
N GLU A 26 -1.76 0.22 -8.92
CA GLU A 26 -2.01 1.22 -9.97
C GLU A 26 -0.99 2.35 -9.93
N ALA A 27 -0.61 2.81 -8.73
CA ALA A 27 0.44 3.81 -8.55
C ALA A 27 1.82 3.32 -9.06
N SER A 28 2.14 2.05 -8.85
CA SER A 28 3.41 1.44 -9.30
C SER A 28 3.56 1.41 -10.83
N LYS A 29 2.48 1.48 -11.61
CA LYS A 29 2.55 1.46 -13.09
C LYS A 29 3.27 2.69 -13.67
N TRP A 30 3.27 3.81 -12.94
CA TRP A 30 3.84 5.08 -13.39
C TRP A 30 4.99 5.59 -12.52
N SER A 31 5.35 4.91 -11.42
CA SER A 31 6.54 5.19 -10.62
C SER A 31 7.45 3.96 -10.54
N PRO A 32 8.58 3.95 -11.27
CA PRO A 32 9.57 2.87 -11.23
C PRO A 32 10.12 2.61 -9.81
N GLU A 33 10.29 3.66 -9.01
CA GLU A 33 10.77 3.57 -7.63
C GLU A 33 9.77 2.84 -6.74
N LEU A 34 8.47 3.14 -6.92
CA LEU A 34 7.41 2.44 -6.19
C LEU A 34 7.29 0.98 -6.66
N ALA A 35 7.40 0.72 -7.96
CA ALA A 35 7.40 -0.65 -8.48
C ALA A 35 8.55 -1.49 -7.89
N ALA A 36 9.76 -0.94 -7.85
CA ALA A 36 10.91 -1.60 -7.24
C ALA A 36 10.69 -1.88 -5.74
N ALA A 37 10.16 -0.90 -5.00
CA ALA A 37 9.81 -1.07 -3.60
C ALA A 37 8.77 -2.19 -3.39
N CYS A 38 7.70 -2.20 -4.20
CA CYS A 38 6.68 -3.24 -4.12
C CYS A 38 7.25 -4.63 -4.38
N GLU A 39 8.14 -4.79 -5.37
CA GLU A 39 8.75 -6.09 -5.66
C GLU A 39 9.65 -6.60 -4.53
N VAL A 40 10.40 -5.71 -3.88
CA VAL A 40 11.32 -6.06 -2.79
C VAL A 40 10.57 -6.48 -1.52
N TRP A 41 9.47 -5.80 -1.18
CA TRP A 41 8.82 -5.96 0.14
C TRP A 41 7.47 -6.67 0.12
N LYS A 42 6.92 -7.10 -1.03
CA LYS A 42 5.56 -7.68 -1.14
C LYS A 42 5.26 -8.87 -0.23
N GLU A 43 6.26 -9.65 0.15
CA GLU A 43 6.09 -10.85 1.00
C GLU A 43 6.39 -10.61 2.48
N ILE A 44 6.94 -9.45 2.83
CA ILE A 44 7.36 -9.15 4.19
C ILE A 44 6.14 -8.79 5.04
N LYS A 45 5.85 -9.63 6.03
CA LYS A 45 4.80 -9.41 7.04
C LYS A 45 5.35 -9.78 8.42
N PHE A 46 4.86 -9.08 9.43
CA PHE A 46 5.20 -9.36 10.83
C PHE A 46 3.91 -9.78 11.55
N GLU A 47 3.70 -11.09 11.67
CA GLU A 47 2.52 -11.68 12.30
C GLU A 47 2.98 -12.40 13.58
N PHE A 48 2.88 -11.70 14.72
CA PHE A 48 3.28 -12.19 16.05
C PHE A 48 2.16 -11.91 17.06
N GLU A 49 2.11 -12.67 18.14
CA GLU A 49 1.17 -12.42 19.23
C GLU A 49 1.49 -11.10 19.95
N ALA A 50 0.45 -10.31 20.27
CA ALA A 50 0.60 -9.09 21.05
C ALA A 50 0.89 -9.44 22.52
N MET A 51 1.89 -8.82 23.12
CA MET A 51 2.29 -9.10 24.51
C MET A 51 1.45 -8.34 25.55
N ASP A 52 0.94 -7.15 25.21
CA ASP A 52 0.22 -6.26 26.13
C ASP A 52 -1.30 -6.52 26.15
N VAL A 53 -1.72 -7.79 26.08
CA VAL A 53 -3.15 -8.19 26.18
C VAL A 53 -3.67 -8.18 27.61
#